data_AF-A0A9D7Z479-F1
#
_entry.id   AF-A0A9D7Z479-F1
#
_cell.length_a   1.000
_cell.length_b   1.000
_cell.length_c   1.000
_cell.angle_alpha   90.00
_cell.angle_beta   90.00
_cell.angle_gamma   90.00
#
_symmetry.space_group_name_H-M   'P 1'
#
loop_
_entity.id
_entity.type
_entity.pdbx_description
1 polymer ?
#
loop_
_entity_poly.entity_id
_entity_poly.type
_entity_poly.pdbx_seq_one_letter_code
_entity_poly.pdbx_strand_id
1 'polypeptide(L)'
;MRFWNSCDKLQCKALWSLTSRAFEGYDDLLSPAERAEFISSCGRLVVFRTKEKSDVAHSAQRRRQERGIVVRRLTGDEAHEIEPGISPSIRYAYFNADGGYLRDPAGLVWAIVDAFRRNGGSVVADQATGLTSSEGRISHVDFSARSTAVNHVVIAAGAACAISHARWALRPRFRPNAAITSHSLPRPVTSASWSLHPMTEW
;
A
#
# COMPACT_ATOMS: atom_id res chain seq x y z
N MET A 1 10.14 18.54 -7.61
CA MET A 1 9.42 17.81 -6.55
C MET A 1 7.99 18.36 -6.42
N ARG A 2 7.09 18.09 -7.38
CA ARG A 2 5.70 18.65 -7.44
C ARG A 2 4.58 17.60 -7.35
N PHE A 3 4.91 16.32 -7.09
CA PHE A 3 3.97 15.21 -7.35
C PHE A 3 2.82 15.07 -6.35
N TRP A 4 2.93 15.65 -5.14
CA TRP A 4 1.98 15.38 -4.04
C TRP A 4 1.01 16.53 -3.71
N ASN A 5 1.09 17.68 -4.39
CA ASN A 5 0.37 18.90 -3.96
C ASN A 5 -0.87 19.26 -4.78
N SER A 6 -1.17 18.53 -5.86
CA SER A 6 -2.35 18.76 -6.69
C SER A 6 -3.23 17.52 -6.68
N CYS A 7 -3.98 17.31 -5.60
CA CYS A 7 -5.09 16.36 -5.64
C CYS A 7 -6.30 17.09 -6.19
N ASP A 8 -6.65 16.83 -7.44
CA ASP A 8 -7.95 17.21 -7.99
C ASP A 8 -9.07 16.60 -7.12
N LYS A 9 -10.21 17.29 -6.95
CA LYS A 9 -11.33 16.81 -6.13
C LYS A 9 -11.81 15.43 -6.59
N LEU A 10 -11.79 15.19 -7.91
CA LEU A 10 -12.14 13.90 -8.51
C LEU A 10 -11.14 12.80 -8.16
N GLN A 11 -9.84 13.08 -8.26
CA GLN A 11 -8.78 12.14 -7.87
C GLN A 11 -8.86 11.78 -6.39
N CYS A 12 -9.09 12.77 -5.53
CA CYS A 12 -9.23 12.55 -4.09
C CYS A 12 -10.50 11.73 -3.75
N LYS A 13 -11.60 11.88 -4.50
CA LYS A 13 -12.80 11.04 -4.32
C LYS A 13 -12.55 9.59 -4.74
N ALA A 14 -11.97 9.38 -5.92
CA ALA A 14 -11.68 8.05 -6.44
C ALA A 14 -10.66 7.28 -5.57
N LEU A 15 -9.60 7.97 -5.13
CA LEU A 15 -8.62 7.37 -4.22
C LEU A 15 -9.26 7.03 -2.88
N TRP A 16 -10.07 7.94 -2.32
CA TRP A 16 -10.79 7.67 -1.08
C TRP A 16 -11.69 6.45 -1.18
N SER A 17 -12.53 6.33 -2.23
CA SER A 17 -13.39 5.15 -2.40
C SER A 17 -12.62 3.84 -2.53
N LEU A 18 -11.39 3.89 -3.05
CA LEU A 18 -10.53 2.72 -3.17
C LEU A 18 -9.89 2.34 -1.83
N THR A 19 -9.49 3.33 -1.02
CA THR A 19 -8.66 3.08 0.17
C THR A 19 -9.42 3.14 1.49
N SER A 20 -10.64 3.68 1.53
CA SER A 20 -11.37 3.92 2.79
C SER A 20 -11.69 2.64 3.56
N ARG A 21 -11.78 1.51 2.85
CA ARG A 21 -12.03 0.19 3.43
C ARG A 21 -10.81 -0.73 3.36
N ALA A 22 -9.61 -0.16 3.21
CA ALA A 22 -8.41 -0.97 3.01
C ALA A 22 -8.13 -1.91 4.18
N PHE A 23 -8.38 -1.49 5.43
CA PHE A 23 -8.21 -2.37 6.60
C PHE A 23 -9.31 -3.43 6.69
N GLU A 24 -10.57 -3.04 6.55
CA GLU A 24 -11.73 -3.94 6.57
C GLU A 24 -11.65 -4.99 5.44
N GLY A 25 -11.09 -4.65 4.29
CA GLY A 25 -10.95 -5.57 3.17
C GLY A 25 -10.05 -6.77 3.46
N TYR A 26 -9.21 -6.70 4.50
CA TYR A 26 -8.44 -7.87 4.96
C TYR A 26 -9.25 -8.82 5.85
N ASP A 27 -10.36 -8.36 6.42
CA ASP A 27 -11.20 -9.18 7.33
C ASP A 27 -11.88 -10.33 6.59
N ASP A 28 -12.08 -10.18 5.28
CA ASP A 28 -12.60 -11.24 4.40
C ASP A 28 -11.55 -12.33 4.09
N LEU A 29 -10.27 -12.03 4.31
CA LEU A 29 -9.14 -12.89 3.91
C LEU A 29 -8.39 -13.48 5.10
N LEU A 30 -8.34 -12.77 6.21
CA LEU A 30 -7.50 -13.08 7.36
C LEU A 30 -8.34 -13.13 8.64
N SER A 31 -8.01 -14.07 9.52
CA SER A 31 -8.54 -14.06 10.88
C SER A 31 -8.07 -12.81 11.64
N PRO A 32 -8.77 -12.41 12.73
CA PRO A 32 -8.34 -11.28 13.56
C PRO A 32 -6.91 -11.41 14.08
N ALA A 33 -6.44 -12.63 14.36
CA ALA A 33 -5.09 -12.91 14.81
C ALA A 33 -4.05 -12.72 13.69
N GLU A 34 -4.26 -13.31 12.52
CA GLU A 34 -3.39 -13.10 11.33
C GLU A 34 -3.34 -11.61 10.96
N ARG A 35 -4.48 -10.92 10.98
CA ARG A 35 -4.53 -9.48 10.71
C ARG A 35 -3.70 -8.68 11.72
N ALA A 36 -3.87 -8.99 13.00
CA ALA A 36 -3.13 -8.38 14.10
C ALA A 36 -1.67 -8.85 14.20
N GLU A 37 -1.19 -9.71 13.32
CA GLU A 37 0.23 -10.04 13.14
C GLU A 37 0.88 -9.11 12.13
N PHE A 38 0.19 -8.80 11.03
CA PHE A 38 0.78 -8.05 9.92
C PHE A 38 0.45 -6.55 9.92
N ILE A 39 -0.73 -6.17 10.39
CA ILE A 39 -1.22 -4.79 10.31
C ILE A 39 -1.15 -4.15 11.70
N SER A 40 -0.66 -2.92 11.74
CA SER A 40 -0.64 -2.10 12.95
C SER A 40 -1.45 -0.83 12.74
N SER A 41 -2.42 -0.58 13.61
CA SER A 41 -3.25 0.63 13.62
C SER A 41 -2.79 1.56 14.74
N CYS A 42 -1.62 2.17 14.57
CA CYS A 42 -0.98 3.05 15.57
C CYS A 42 -1.19 4.55 15.30
N GLY A 43 -2.04 4.89 14.33
CA GLY A 43 -2.15 6.24 13.82
C GLY A 43 -0.95 6.65 12.96
N ARG A 44 -1.00 7.87 12.43
CA ARG A 44 0.04 8.44 11.58
C ARG A 44 0.30 9.89 11.95
N LEU A 45 1.55 10.17 12.31
CA LEU A 45 2.04 11.52 12.56
C LEU A 45 2.73 12.09 11.31
N VAL A 46 2.36 13.30 10.90
CA VAL A 46 3.03 14.03 9.82
C VAL A 46 3.59 15.32 10.42
N VAL A 47 4.92 15.42 10.46
CA VAL A 47 5.64 16.46 11.20
C VAL A 47 6.25 17.53 10.30
N PHE A 48 6.34 18.76 10.81
CA PHE A 48 6.89 19.91 10.11
C PHE A 48 7.73 20.77 11.04
N ARG A 49 8.84 21.29 10.50
CA ARG A 49 9.71 22.25 11.21
C ARG A 49 9.21 23.69 11.13
N THR A 50 8.55 24.05 10.03
CA THR A 50 8.13 25.44 9.77
C THR A 50 6.64 25.55 9.54
N LYS A 51 6.09 26.73 9.87
CA LYS A 51 4.67 27.02 9.75
C LYS A 51 4.21 26.98 8.30
N GLU A 52 5.03 27.51 7.40
CA GLU A 52 4.74 27.61 5.97
C GLU A 52 4.52 26.21 5.37
N LYS A 53 5.40 25.25 5.69
CA LYS A 53 5.24 23.86 5.23
C LYS A 53 4.01 23.18 5.82
N SER A 54 3.73 23.43 7.10
CA SER A 54 2.52 22.94 7.77
C SER A 54 1.24 23.52 7.16
N ASP A 55 1.27 24.79 6.76
CA ASP A 55 0.13 25.50 6.20
C ASP A 55 -0.14 25.07 4.74
N VAL A 56 0.91 24.77 3.96
CA VAL A 56 0.76 24.11 2.64
C VAL A 56 0.04 22.76 2.78
N ALA A 57 0.39 21.97 3.79
CA ALA A 57 -0.26 20.68 4.06
C ALA A 57 -1.70 20.83 4.59
N HIS A 58 -2.05 21.97 5.17
CA HIS A 58 -3.34 22.20 5.83
C HIS A 58 -4.54 21.92 4.90
N SER A 59 -4.47 22.40 3.65
CA SER A 59 -5.57 22.20 2.69
C SER A 59 -5.80 20.72 2.34
N ALA A 60 -4.75 19.89 2.37
CA ALA A 60 -4.88 18.45 2.16
C ALA A 60 -5.49 17.76 3.38
N GLN A 61 -5.14 18.21 4.60
CA GLN A 61 -5.71 17.67 5.84
C GLN A 61 -7.18 18.06 6.02
N ARG A 62 -7.58 19.29 5.70
CA ARG A 62 -8.98 19.72 5.72
C ARG A 62 -9.85 18.86 4.80
N ARG A 63 -9.35 18.56 3.59
CA ARG A 63 -10.02 17.64 2.65
C ARG A 63 -10.19 16.23 3.20
N ARG A 64 -9.31 15.78 4.10
CA ARG A 64 -9.44 14.47 4.77
C ARG A 64 -10.53 14.52 5.85
N GLN A 65 -10.55 15.59 6.65
CA GLN A 65 -11.60 15.82 7.65
C GLN A 65 -13.00 15.91 7.02
N GLU A 66 -13.12 16.60 5.87
CA GLU A 66 -14.36 16.67 5.09
C GLU A 66 -14.89 15.29 4.63
N ARG A 67 -14.05 14.24 4.69
CA ARG A 67 -14.40 12.85 4.35
C ARG A 67 -14.53 11.94 5.58
N GLY A 68 -14.55 12.51 6.78
CA GLY A 68 -14.68 11.77 8.03
C GLY A 68 -13.40 11.17 8.59
N ILE A 69 -12.23 11.43 7.98
CA ILE A 69 -10.94 11.01 8.56
C ILE A 69 -10.64 11.88 9.77
N VAL A 70 -10.36 11.26 10.92
CA VAL A 70 -9.98 11.99 12.13
C VAL A 70 -8.57 12.55 11.95
N VAL A 71 -8.46 13.86 11.74
CA VAL A 71 -7.18 14.58 11.66
C VAL A 71 -7.13 15.64 12.74
N ARG A 72 -6.14 15.56 13.62
CA ARG A 72 -5.85 16.55 14.67
C ARG A 72 -4.62 17.34 14.28
N ARG A 73 -4.68 18.68 14.33
CA ARG A 73 -3.48 19.52 14.26
C ARG A 73 -2.86 19.55 15.65
N LEU A 74 -1.55 19.35 15.72
CA LEU A 74 -0.79 19.31 16.95
C LEU A 74 0.35 20.34 16.91
N THR A 75 0.70 20.82 18.10
CA THR A 75 1.93 21.55 18.38
C THR A 75 3.15 20.63 18.30
N GLY A 76 4.35 21.22 18.39
CA GLY A 76 5.58 20.46 18.53
C GLY A 76 5.58 19.61 19.80
N ASP A 77 5.17 20.18 20.92
CA ASP A 77 5.23 19.50 22.23
C ASP A 77 4.30 18.29 22.26
N GLU A 78 3.04 18.44 21.84
CA GLU A 78 2.10 17.32 21.69
C GLU A 78 2.62 16.24 20.73
N ALA A 79 3.39 16.63 19.70
CA ALA A 79 3.98 15.66 18.78
C ALA A 79 5.11 14.84 19.45
N HIS A 80 5.91 15.46 20.32
CA HIS A 80 6.96 14.77 21.07
C HIS A 80 6.40 13.91 22.21
N GLU A 81 5.26 14.29 22.78
CA GLU A 81 4.53 13.42 23.73
C GLU A 81 4.08 12.11 23.05
N ILE A 82 3.64 12.18 21.79
CA ILE A 82 3.22 11.01 21.02
C ILE A 82 4.43 10.19 20.53
N GLU A 83 5.46 10.84 19.99
CA GLU A 83 6.67 10.19 19.47
C GLU A 83 7.92 10.91 19.98
N PRO A 84 8.48 10.49 21.13
CA PRO A 84 9.66 11.13 21.73
C PRO A 84 10.92 11.07 20.85
N GLY A 85 11.00 10.13 19.89
CA GLY A 85 12.14 9.95 19.00
C GLY A 85 12.24 10.95 17.85
N ILE A 86 11.22 11.81 17.64
CA ILE A 86 11.30 12.83 16.58
C ILE A 86 12.28 13.95 16.93
N SER A 87 12.79 14.63 15.90
CA SER A 87 13.75 15.73 16.08
C SER A 87 13.15 16.87 16.94
N PRO A 88 13.91 17.42 17.91
CA PRO A 88 13.49 18.58 18.70
C PRO A 88 13.16 19.84 17.87
N SER A 89 13.56 19.86 16.60
CA SER A 89 13.24 20.94 15.65
C SER A 89 11.81 20.89 15.08
N ILE A 90 11.03 19.85 15.41
CA ILE A 90 9.63 19.75 14.99
C ILE A 90 8.78 20.73 15.80
N ARG A 91 7.97 21.53 15.10
CA ARG A 91 7.15 22.59 15.71
C ARG A 91 5.66 22.46 15.42
N TYR A 92 5.30 21.65 14.41
CA TYR A 92 3.92 21.45 13.98
C TYR A 92 3.73 20.01 13.53
N ALA A 93 2.58 19.44 13.80
CA ALA A 93 2.23 18.14 13.28
C ALA A 93 0.73 18.00 12.95
N TYR A 94 0.41 16.96 12.18
CA TYR A 94 -0.95 16.45 12.04
C TYR A 94 -0.96 14.97 12.42
N PHE A 95 -1.88 14.59 13.29
CA PHE A 95 -2.08 13.22 13.71
C PHE A 95 -3.38 12.68 13.11
N ASN A 96 -3.29 11.52 12.44
CA ASN A 96 -4.43 10.78 11.92
C ASN A 96 -4.57 9.49 12.73
N ALA A 97 -5.65 9.33 13.50
CA ALA A 97 -5.83 8.16 14.37
C ALA A 97 -6.04 6.87 13.57
N ASP A 98 -6.71 6.98 12.43
CA ASP A 98 -7.03 5.85 11.55
C ASP A 98 -5.83 5.40 10.69
N GLY A 99 -4.64 5.96 10.94
CA GLY A 99 -3.41 5.59 10.27
C GLY A 99 -2.86 4.24 10.74
N GLY A 100 -2.09 3.61 9.88
CA GLY A 100 -1.41 2.36 10.22
C GLY A 100 -0.30 2.04 9.24
N TYR A 101 0.40 0.94 9.51
CA TYR A 101 1.44 0.41 8.65
C TYR A 101 1.43 -1.12 8.64
N LEU A 102 2.06 -1.69 7.61
CA LEU A 102 2.31 -3.12 7.52
C LEU A 102 3.66 -3.42 8.17
N ARG A 103 3.66 -4.31 9.17
CA ARG A 103 4.89 -4.78 9.85
C ARG A 103 5.71 -5.69 8.95
N ASP A 104 5.04 -6.60 8.27
CA ASP A 104 5.66 -7.49 7.29
C ASP A 104 4.77 -7.59 6.03
N PRO A 105 5.03 -6.76 5.00
CA PRO A 105 4.30 -6.83 3.75
C PRO A 105 4.45 -8.17 3.02
N ALA A 106 5.60 -8.84 3.14
CA ALA A 106 5.84 -10.11 2.46
C ALA A 106 5.10 -11.24 3.16
N GLY A 107 5.19 -11.31 4.49
CA GLY A 107 4.41 -12.23 5.31
C GLY A 107 2.91 -12.08 5.12
N LEU A 108 2.40 -10.84 5.04
CA LEU A 108 0.99 -10.58 4.75
C LEU A 108 0.56 -11.21 3.42
N VAL A 109 1.37 -11.04 2.37
CA VAL A 109 1.06 -11.63 1.05
C VAL A 109 1.02 -13.15 1.14
N TRP A 110 1.96 -13.78 1.84
CA TRP A 110 1.95 -15.23 2.02
C TRP A 110 0.73 -15.72 2.83
N ALA A 111 0.34 -15.01 3.89
CA ALA A 111 -0.87 -15.33 4.63
C ALA A 111 -2.13 -15.27 3.75
N ILE A 112 -2.22 -14.26 2.88
CA ILE A 112 -3.32 -14.15 1.89
C ILE A 112 -3.26 -15.31 0.88
N VAL A 113 -2.07 -15.69 0.40
CA VAL A 113 -1.89 -16.83 -0.52
C VAL A 113 -2.34 -18.14 0.14
N ASP A 114 -2.03 -18.34 1.41
CA ASP A 114 -2.44 -19.53 2.14
C ASP A 114 -3.95 -19.52 2.41
N ALA A 115 -4.54 -18.37 2.75
CA ALA A 115 -5.99 -18.23 2.82
C ALA A 115 -6.67 -18.55 1.49
N PHE A 116 -6.12 -18.10 0.36
CA PHE A 116 -6.61 -18.44 -0.97
C PHE A 116 -6.57 -19.94 -1.24
N ARG A 117 -5.47 -20.62 -0.88
CA ARG A 117 -5.36 -22.09 -0.99
C ARG A 117 -6.37 -22.82 -0.13
N ARG A 118 -6.55 -22.40 1.13
CA ARG A 118 -7.55 -22.99 2.05
C ARG A 118 -8.97 -22.89 1.49
N ASN A 119 -9.25 -21.84 0.70
CA ASN A 119 -10.53 -21.63 0.01
C ASN A 119 -10.62 -22.33 -1.37
N GLY A 120 -9.74 -23.29 -1.66
CA GLY A 120 -9.77 -24.08 -2.91
C GLY A 120 -9.02 -23.45 -4.09
N GLY A 121 -8.34 -22.32 -3.87
CA GLY A 121 -7.49 -21.68 -4.85
C GLY A 121 -6.23 -22.49 -5.17
N SER A 122 -5.78 -22.44 -6.42
CA SER A 122 -4.51 -23.04 -6.86
C SER A 122 -3.49 -21.98 -7.21
N VAL A 123 -2.27 -22.11 -6.70
CA VAL A 123 -1.17 -21.19 -6.95
C VAL A 123 -0.15 -21.88 -7.83
N VAL A 124 0.10 -21.32 -9.00
CA VAL A 124 1.01 -21.87 -9.99
C VAL A 124 2.14 -20.87 -10.20
N ALA A 125 3.35 -21.26 -9.80
CA ALA A 125 4.56 -20.48 -10.03
C ALA A 125 5.05 -20.73 -11.47
N ASP A 126 4.54 -19.95 -12.42
CA ASP A 126 4.86 -20.06 -13.84
C ASP A 126 4.74 -18.69 -14.51
N GLN A 127 5.41 -18.52 -15.64
CA GLN A 127 5.40 -17.27 -16.39
C GLN A 127 4.35 -17.36 -17.51
N ALA A 128 3.29 -16.56 -17.39
CA ALA A 128 2.36 -16.35 -18.48
C ALA A 128 3.06 -15.64 -19.65
N THR A 129 3.02 -16.23 -20.84
CA THR A 129 3.67 -15.72 -22.05
C THR A 129 2.67 -15.11 -23.03
N GLY A 130 1.41 -15.54 -22.98
CA GLY A 130 0.37 -15.20 -23.94
C GLY A 130 -1.05 -15.29 -23.38
N LEU A 131 -1.99 -14.68 -24.10
CA LEU A 131 -3.42 -14.89 -23.94
C LEU A 131 -3.98 -15.27 -25.30
N THR A 132 -4.68 -16.39 -25.38
CA THR A 132 -5.34 -16.83 -26.62
C THR A 132 -6.82 -16.47 -26.56
N SER A 133 -7.33 -15.92 -27.66
CA SER A 133 -8.73 -15.55 -27.81
C SER A 133 -9.44 -16.40 -28.85
N SER A 134 -10.71 -16.68 -28.60
CA SER A 134 -11.65 -17.31 -29.54
C SER A 134 -12.94 -16.49 -29.53
N GLU A 135 -13.51 -16.22 -30.71
CA GLU A 135 -14.78 -15.49 -30.85
C GLU A 135 -14.80 -14.13 -30.09
N GLY A 136 -13.67 -13.44 -30.04
CA GLY A 136 -13.53 -12.15 -29.35
C GLY A 136 -13.46 -12.23 -27.83
N ARG A 137 -13.35 -13.43 -27.24
CA ARG A 137 -13.16 -13.64 -25.79
C ARG A 137 -11.85 -14.34 -25.50
N ILE A 138 -11.20 -13.99 -24.39
CA ILE A 138 -10.03 -14.74 -23.91
C ILE A 138 -10.52 -16.13 -23.48
N SER A 139 -9.92 -17.17 -24.05
CA SER A 139 -10.26 -18.56 -23.78
C SER A 139 -9.14 -19.31 -23.06
N HIS A 140 -7.88 -18.88 -23.23
CA HIS A 140 -6.74 -19.54 -22.60
C HIS A 140 -5.65 -18.56 -22.13
N VAL A 141 -4.89 -18.99 -21.13
CA VAL A 141 -3.61 -18.39 -20.71
C VAL A 141 -2.48 -19.32 -21.13
N ASP A 142 -1.52 -18.78 -21.87
CA ASP A 142 -0.38 -19.53 -22.39
C ASP A 142 0.84 -19.37 -21.49
N PHE A 143 1.55 -20.47 -21.29
CA PHE A 143 2.81 -20.57 -20.56
C PHE A 143 3.87 -21.20 -21.48
N SER A 144 5.12 -21.28 -21.03
CA SER A 144 6.24 -21.77 -21.85
C SER A 144 6.03 -23.18 -22.44
N ALA A 145 5.36 -24.07 -21.69
CA ALA A 145 5.21 -25.48 -22.05
C ALA A 145 3.75 -25.98 -22.04
N ARG A 146 2.78 -25.11 -21.77
CA ARG A 146 1.37 -25.49 -21.66
C ARG A 146 0.44 -24.30 -21.89
N SER A 147 -0.83 -24.59 -22.13
CA SER A 147 -1.91 -23.62 -22.13
C SER A 147 -3.00 -24.06 -21.17
N THR A 148 -3.67 -23.12 -20.50
CA THR A 148 -4.73 -23.40 -19.53
C THR A 148 -6.01 -22.67 -19.94
N ALA A 149 -7.11 -23.43 -20.11
CA ALA A 149 -8.41 -22.87 -20.44
C ALA A 149 -8.97 -22.03 -19.27
N VAL A 150 -9.56 -20.89 -19.58
CA VAL A 150 -10.11 -19.93 -18.61
C VAL A 150 -11.37 -19.27 -19.13
N ASN A 151 -12.28 -18.93 -18.22
CA ASN A 151 -13.47 -18.13 -18.54
C ASN A 151 -13.22 -16.63 -18.38
N HIS A 152 -12.32 -16.26 -17.46
CA HIS A 152 -11.99 -14.89 -17.12
C HIS A 152 -10.51 -14.78 -16.76
N VAL A 153 -9.91 -13.62 -17.05
CA VAL A 153 -8.53 -13.30 -16.70
C VAL A 153 -8.46 -11.94 -16.03
N VAL A 154 -7.76 -11.87 -14.89
CA VAL A 154 -7.42 -10.62 -14.21
C VAL A 154 -5.91 -10.41 -14.29
N ILE A 155 -5.49 -9.28 -14.85
CA ILE A 155 -4.07 -8.95 -14.99
C ILE A 155 -3.63 -8.14 -13.75
N ALA A 156 -2.87 -8.77 -12.86
CA ALA A 156 -2.32 -8.17 -11.64
C ALA A 156 -0.79 -8.11 -11.61
N ALA A 157 -0.15 -7.96 -12.78
CA ALA A 157 1.31 -8.09 -12.97
C ALA A 157 2.16 -6.88 -12.52
N GLY A 158 1.63 -5.99 -11.67
CA GLY A 158 2.37 -4.85 -11.12
C GLY A 158 3.09 -4.00 -12.17
N ALA A 159 4.37 -3.69 -11.94
CA ALA A 159 5.18 -2.90 -12.90
C ALA A 159 5.55 -3.69 -14.18
N ALA A 160 5.61 -5.02 -14.11
CA ALA A 160 5.87 -5.89 -15.25
C ALA A 160 4.69 -5.96 -16.24
N CYS A 161 3.56 -5.36 -15.88
CA CYS A 161 2.38 -5.22 -16.72
C CYS A 161 2.70 -4.50 -18.05
N ALA A 162 3.63 -3.52 -18.06
CA ALA A 162 4.09 -2.85 -19.28
C ALA A 162 4.76 -3.80 -20.30
N ILE A 163 5.46 -4.85 -19.82
CA ILE A 163 6.13 -5.85 -20.66
C ILE A 163 5.12 -6.85 -21.22
N SER A 164 4.11 -7.22 -20.43
CA SER A 164 3.02 -8.12 -20.84
C SER A 164 2.11 -7.46 -21.88
N HIS A 165 1.85 -6.16 -21.72
CA HIS A 165 0.95 -5.39 -22.60
C HIS A 165 1.47 -5.13 -24.00
N ALA A 166 2.77 -4.90 -24.16
CA ALA A 166 3.39 -4.79 -25.48
C ALA A 166 3.25 -6.10 -26.28
N ARG A 167 3.23 -7.24 -25.59
CA ARG A 167 3.01 -8.57 -26.18
C ARG A 167 1.53 -8.88 -26.44
N TRP A 168 0.60 -8.29 -25.68
CA TRP A 168 -0.84 -8.54 -25.77
C TRP A 168 -1.64 -7.41 -26.45
N ALA A 169 -0.97 -6.50 -27.15
CA ALA A 169 -1.56 -5.34 -27.84
C ALA A 169 -2.42 -4.41 -26.96
N LEU A 170 -2.28 -4.48 -25.63
CA LEU A 170 -2.93 -3.58 -24.68
C LEU A 170 -2.10 -2.30 -24.54
N ARG A 171 -2.74 -1.12 -24.47
CA ARG A 171 -2.05 0.17 -24.30
C ARG A 171 -2.49 0.94 -23.05
N PRO A 172 -2.16 0.49 -21.83
CA PRO A 172 -2.39 1.31 -20.66
C PRO A 172 -1.33 2.40 -20.55
N ARG A 173 -1.75 3.57 -20.06
CA ARG A 173 -0.88 4.70 -19.74
C ARG A 173 -0.19 4.47 -18.39
N PHE A 174 0.64 3.42 -18.29
CA PHE A 174 1.49 3.17 -17.12
C PHE A 174 2.96 3.39 -17.49
N ARG A 175 3.63 4.32 -16.82
CA ARG A 175 5.08 4.52 -16.93
C ARG A 175 5.69 4.18 -15.57
N PRO A 176 6.48 3.10 -15.44
CA PRO A 176 7.15 2.80 -14.19
C PRO A 176 8.13 3.92 -13.85
N ASN A 177 8.18 4.32 -12.58
CA ASN A 177 9.21 5.21 -12.05
C ASN A 177 10.49 4.39 -11.80
N ALA A 178 11.67 4.98 -12.03
CA ALA A 178 12.97 4.32 -11.87
C ALA A 178 13.16 3.65 -10.50
N ALA A 179 12.58 4.23 -9.43
CA ALA A 179 12.60 3.66 -8.08
C ALA A 179 11.98 2.24 -7.98
N ILE A 180 11.05 1.89 -8.87
CA ILE A 180 10.35 0.60 -8.93
C ILE A 180 11.12 -0.41 -9.78
N THR A 181 11.98 0.04 -10.71
CA THR A 181 12.66 -0.83 -11.68
C THR A 181 14.12 -1.12 -11.32
N SER A 182 14.75 -0.37 -10.41
CA SER A 182 16.18 -0.50 -10.09
C SER A 182 16.43 -0.88 -8.63
N HIS A 183 15.83 -1.96 -8.13
CA HIS A 183 16.08 -2.39 -6.76
C HIS A 183 15.94 -3.92 -6.62
N SER A 184 16.98 -4.63 -7.05
CA SER A 184 17.58 -5.62 -6.15
C SER A 184 17.96 -4.87 -4.86
N LEU A 185 17.05 -4.82 -3.89
CA LEU A 185 17.36 -4.35 -2.54
C LEU A 185 17.93 -5.55 -1.76
N PRO A 186 19.26 -5.66 -1.59
CA PRO A 186 19.78 -6.49 -0.53
C PRO A 186 19.39 -5.81 0.78
N ARG A 187 18.37 -6.36 1.45
CA ARG A 187 17.77 -5.98 2.75
C ARG A 187 16.61 -4.98 2.70
N PRO A 188 15.55 -5.22 3.49
CA PRO A 188 14.50 -4.24 3.69
C PRO A 188 15.06 -3.03 4.45
N VAL A 189 14.85 -1.83 3.91
CA VAL A 189 14.96 -0.60 4.70
C VAL A 189 13.68 -0.49 5.52
N THR A 190 13.63 -1.17 6.66
CA THR A 190 12.66 -0.95 7.72
C THR A 190 13.08 0.28 8.51
N SER A 191 12.35 1.39 8.40
CA SER A 191 12.30 2.39 9.47
C SER A 191 11.30 1.93 10.54
N ALA A 192 11.63 0.83 11.22
CA ALA A 192 10.97 0.34 12.43
C ALA A 192 11.74 -0.88 12.96
N SER A 193 12.93 -0.66 13.51
CA SER A 193 13.56 -1.65 14.40
C SER A 193 13.31 -1.20 15.83
N TRP A 194 12.17 -1.60 16.39
CA TRP A 194 11.97 -1.58 17.84
C TRP A 194 12.09 -3.02 18.32
N SER A 195 13.32 -3.40 18.69
CA SER A 195 13.53 -4.57 19.54
C SER A 195 13.16 -4.14 20.96
N LEU A 196 11.97 -4.51 21.43
CA LEU A 196 11.68 -4.52 22.86
C LEU A 196 12.61 -5.56 23.49
N HIS A 197 13.72 -5.12 24.07
CA HIS A 197 14.40 -5.92 25.08
C HIS A 197 13.64 -5.73 26.40
N PRO A 198 13.33 -6.81 27.14
CA PRO A 198 12.81 -6.67 28.48
C PRO A 198 13.86 -5.95 29.33
N MET A 199 13.48 -4.79 29.88
CA MET A 199 14.26 -4.13 30.93
C MET A 199 14.15 -4.97 32.19
N THR A 200 15.12 -5.86 32.39
CA THR A 200 15.44 -6.36 33.72
C THR A 200 16.61 -5.55 34.27
N GLU A 201 16.32 -4.90 35.40
CA GLU A 201 17.25 -4.46 36.46
C GLU A 201 17.96 -3.09 36.28
N TRP A 202 17.39 -2.13 37.02
CA TRP A 202 17.91 -0.92 37.70
C TRP A 202 18.75 0.10 36.92
#